data_AF-A0A2G6FQ06-F1
#
_entry.id   AF-A0A2G6FQ06-F1
#
_cell.length_a   1.000
_cell.length_b   1.000
_cell.length_c   1.000
_cell.angle_alpha   90.00
_cell.angle_beta   90.00
_cell.angle_gamma   90.00
#
_symmetry.space_group_name_H-M   'P 1'
#
loop_
_entity.id
_entity.type
_entity.pdbx_description
1 polymer ?
#
loop_
_entity_poly.entity_id
_entity_poly.type
_entity_poly.pdbx_seq_one_letter_code
_entity_poly.pdbx_strand_id
1 'polypeptide(L)' 'MQIFTSLEAKQNFSRILDMADSADKVLIRRKDGKTYSLTSKQREPSPLDVPSINAN' A
#
# COMPACT_ATOMS: atom_id res chain seq x y z
N MET A 1 -8.12 8.58 7.11
CA MET A 1 -7.34 9.21 6.02
C MET A 1 -6.10 9.87 6.62
N GLN A 2 -4.90 9.50 6.19
CA GLN A 2 -3.65 10.13 6.63
C GLN A 2 -2.92 10.78 5.45
N ILE A 3 -2.26 11.91 5.71
CA ILE A 3 -1.52 12.69 4.72
C ILE A 3 -0.05 12.72 5.13
N PHE A 4 0.83 12.31 4.22
CA PHE A 4 2.28 12.34 4.41
C PHE A 4 2.94 13.27 3.39
N THR A 5 4.04 13.90 3.76
CA THR A 5 4.91 14.57 2.80
C THR A 5 5.70 13.53 2.00
N SER A 6 6.19 13.90 0.82
CA SER A 6 7.05 12.99 0.04
C SER A 6 8.37 12.61 0.71
N LEU A 7 8.81 13.36 1.74
CA LEU A 7 10.00 12.98 2.50
C LEU A 7 9.66 11.91 3.53
N GLU A 8 8.59 12.11 4.31
CA GLU A 8 8.09 11.12 5.27
C GLU A 8 7.74 9.81 4.58
N ALA A 9 7.11 9.90 3.39
CA ALA A 9 6.79 8.75 2.57
C ALA A 9 8.03 7.92 2.21
N LYS A 10 9.16 8.56 1.90
CA LYS A 10 10.41 7.86 1.58
C LYS A 10 11.06 7.23 2.81
N GLN A 11 11.04 7.92 3.94
CA GLN A 11 11.66 7.45 5.18
C GLN A 11 10.88 6.31 5.83
N ASN A 12 9.56 6.27 5.66
CA ASN A 12 8.67 5.34 6.35
C ASN A 12 7.81 4.52 5.37
N PHE A 13 8.35 4.23 4.18
CA PHE A 13 7.55 3.67 3.09
C PHE A 13 6.87 2.34 3.46
N SER A 14 7.58 1.41 4.10
CA SER A 14 7.00 0.12 4.53
C SER A 14 5.82 0.30 5.48
N ARG A 15 5.96 1.14 6.51
CA ARG A 15 4.87 1.42 7.45
C ARG A 15 3.65 2.05 6.75
N ILE A 16 3.90 2.87 5.74
CA ILE A 16 2.84 3.50 4.95
C ILE A 16 2.12 2.48 4.06
N LEU A 17 2.81 1.44 3.57
CA LEU A 17 2.19 0.33 2.86
C LEU A 17 1.30 -0.48 3.81
N ASP A 18 1.78 -0.83 5.01
CA ASP A 18 0.97 -1.54 6.02
C ASP A 18 -0.30 -0.75 6.39
N MET A 19 -0.15 0.58 6.49
CA MET A 19 -1.29 1.47 6.68
C MET A 19 -2.21 1.51 5.46
N ALA A 20 -1.71 1.43 4.24
CA ALA A 20 -2.52 1.42 3.03
C ALA A 20 -3.26 0.08 2.81
N ASP A 21 -2.78 -1.01 3.42
CA ASP A 21 -3.51 -2.28 3.51
C ASP A 21 -4.62 -2.24 4.56
N SER A 22 -4.41 -1.53 5.68
CA SER A 22 -5.37 -1.49 6.80
C SER A 22 -6.33 -0.31 6.79
N ALA A 23 -5.96 0.81 6.15
CA ALA A 23 -6.71 2.06 6.15
C ALA A 23 -7.21 2.41 4.75
N ASP A 24 -8.45 2.92 4.68
CA ASP A 24 -9.15 3.28 3.43
C ASP A 24 -8.33 4.09 2.42
N LYS A 25 -7.48 5.02 2.87
CA LYS A 25 -6.72 5.91 1.98
C LYS A 25 -5.55 6.61 2.66
N VAL A 26 -4.37 6.45 2.07
CA VAL A 26 -3.16 7.22 2.39
C VAL A 26 -2.92 8.22 1.26
N LEU A 27 -2.66 9.49 1.61
CA LEU A 27 -2.33 10.54 0.66
C LEU A 27 -0.86 10.96 0.83
N ILE A 28 -0.15 11.14 -0.28
CA ILE A 28 1.22 11.65 -0.32
C ILE A 28 1.23 12.99 -1.05
N ARG A 29 1.61 14.04 -0.33
CA ARG A 29 1.74 15.39 -0.88
C ARG A 29 3.19 15.65 -1.30
N ARG A 30 3.37 16.01 -2.57
CA ARG A 30 4.65 16.46 -3.13
C ARG A 30 4.80 17.97 -2.96
N LYS A 31 6.06 18.43 -2.95
CA LYS A 31 6.43 19.85 -2.82
C LYS A 31 5.88 20.73 -3.95
N ASP A 32 5.60 20.16 -5.11
CA ASP A 32 4.97 20.84 -6.26
C ASP A 32 3.45 21.04 -6.08
N GLY A 33 2.91 20.72 -4.90
CA GLY A 33 1.49 20.88 -4.56
C GLY A 33 0.63 19.70 -4.99
N LYS A 34 1.16 18.76 -5.78
CA LYS A 34 0.41 17.58 -6.20
C LYS A 34 0.22 16.61 -5.04
N THR A 35 -0.96 16.00 -4.99
CA THR A 35 -1.30 14.98 -3.99
C THR A 35 -1.63 13.69 -4.72
N TYR A 36 -1.04 12.60 -4.26
CA TYR A 36 -1.22 11.25 -4.78
C TYR A 36 -1.92 10.41 -3.74
N SER A 37 -2.80 9.50 -4.15
CA SER A 37 -3.40 8.51 -3.25
C SER A 37 -2.72 7.16 -3.42
N LEU A 38 -2.39 6.54 -2.30
CA LEU A 38 -1.94 5.17 -2.20
C LEU A 38 -3.08 4.32 -1.63
N THR A 39 -3.43 3.29 -2.37
CA THR A 39 -4.48 2.32 -2.03
C THR A 39 -3.94 0.93 -2.34
N SER A 40 -4.12 0.00 -1.42
CA SER A 40 -3.79 -1.40 -1.67
C SER A 40 -4.64 -1.92 -2.84
N LYS A 41 -4.01 -2.69 -3.72
CA LYS A 41 -4.72 -3.50 -4.71
C LYS A 41 -4.77 -4.91 -4.17
N GLN A 42 -5.97 -5.47 -4.09
CA GLN A 42 -6.12 -6.90 -3.87
C GLN A 42 -5.33 -7.64 -4.95
N ARG A 43 -4.59 -8.65 -4.51
CA ARG A 43 -3.83 -9.52 -5.41
C ARG A 43 -4.84 -10.26 -6.27
N GLU A 44 -4.83 -9.99 -7.57
CA GLU A 44 -5.49 -10.86 -8.54
C GLU A 44 -4.86 -12.26 -8.38
N PRO A 45 -5.68 -13.32 -8.20
CA PRO A 45 -5.15 -14.66 -8.01
C PRO A 45 -4.25 -15.01 -9.20
N SER A 46 -3.02 -15.41 -8.90
CA SER A 46 -2.09 -15.81 -9.95
C SER A 46 -2.60 -17.10 -10.59
N PRO A 47 -2.52 -17.27 -11.92
CA PRO A 47 -2.77 -18.58 -12.53
C PRO A 47 -1.78 -19.66 -12.05
N LEU A 48 -0.69 -19.25 -11.37
CA LEU A 48 0.28 -20.13 -10.73
C LEU A 48 0.05 -20.32 -9.22
N ASP A 49 -0.97 -19.68 -8.62
CA ASP A 49 -1.38 -19.94 -7.24
C ASP A 49 -2.03 -21.33 -7.18
N VAL A 50 -1.21 -22.35 -6.92
CA VAL A 50 -1.68 -23.71 -6.71
C VAL A 50 -2.09 -23.88 -5.23
N PRO A 51 -3.31 -24.35 -4.93
CA PRO A 51 -3.73 -24.58 -3.55
C PRO A 51 -2.81 -25.63 -2.91
N SER A 52 -2.23 -25.29 -1.75
CA SER A 52 -1.38 -26.23 -1.00
C SER A 52 -2.20 -27.45 -0.59
N ILE A 53 -1.74 -28.64 -1.01
CA ILE A 53 -2.31 -29.90 -0.56
C ILE A 53 -1.82 -30.15 0.88
N ASN A 54 -2.74 -30.07 1.84
CA ASN A 54 -2.49 -30.60 3.18
C ASN A 54 -2.55 -32.13 3.10
N ALA A 55 -1.39 -32.79 3.11
CA ALA A 55 -1.30 -34.21 3.37
C ALA A 55 -1.35 -34.41 4.89
N ASN A 56 -2.45 -34.99 5.37
CA ASN A 56 -2.65 -35.44 6.75
C ASN A 56 -2.37 -36.94 6.85
#